data_AF-A0A4Q5Y819-F1
#
_entry.id   AF-A0A4Q5Y819-F1
#
_cell.length_a   1.000
_cell.length_b   1.000
_cell.length_c   1.000
_cell.angle_alpha   90.00
_cell.angle_beta   90.00
_cell.angle_gamma   90.00
#
_symmetry.space_group_name_H-M   'P 1'
#
loop_
_entity.id
_entity.type
_entity.pdbx_description
1 polymer ?
#
loop_
_entity_poly.entity_id
_entity_poly.type
_entity_poly.pdbx_seq_one_letter_code
_entity_poly.pdbx_strand_id
1 'polypeptide(L)'
;YYTVVSIYGWYAWTLKDAKQKPLLQVSFSGRKQVLYQLAFFAGLYTILFLVLSYLEHAFYPGVIPWADAFASATAFTAMWLMARKKVESWYWWIATNIASIPLYLVKDLQLTGYYYMVLLVLAVFGLLSWRKKAQSQILSKA
;
A
#
# COMPACT_ATOMS: atom_id res chain seq x y z
N TYR A 1 -0.05 -13.52 0.48
CA TYR A 1 0.13 -12.27 1.26
C TYR A 1 -1.19 -11.53 1.47
N TYR A 2 -1.81 -10.97 0.41
CA TYR A 2 -3.03 -10.16 0.51
C TYR A 2 -4.15 -10.82 1.32
N THR A 3 -4.47 -12.09 1.07
CA THR A 3 -5.50 -12.83 1.82
C THR A 3 -5.23 -12.85 3.32
N VAL A 4 -4.00 -13.16 3.73
CA VAL A 4 -3.60 -13.23 5.14
C VAL A 4 -3.70 -11.85 5.81
N VAL A 5 -3.19 -10.81 5.14
CA VAL A 5 -3.23 -9.44 5.67
C VAL A 5 -4.66 -8.89 5.71
N SER A 6 -5.52 -9.26 4.76
CA SER A 6 -6.94 -8.92 4.77
C SER A 6 -7.68 -9.58 5.93
N ILE A 7 -7.44 -10.87 6.20
CA ILE A 7 -8.02 -11.58 7.35
C ILE A 7 -7.56 -10.93 8.66
N TYR A 8 -6.25 -10.68 8.78
CA TYR A 8 -5.69 -9.96 9.92
C TYR A 8 -6.32 -8.57 10.09
N GLY A 9 -6.41 -7.79 9.01
CA GLY A 9 -7.00 -6.45 9.02
C GLY A 9 -8.46 -6.50 9.45
N TRP A 10 -9.26 -7.41 8.89
CA TRP A 10 -10.65 -7.58 9.26
C TRP A 10 -10.80 -7.91 10.75
N TYR A 11 -10.05 -8.90 11.25
CA TYR A 11 -10.04 -9.24 12.67
C TYR A 11 -9.62 -8.05 13.54
N ALA A 12 -8.54 -7.38 13.19
CA ALA A 12 -8.04 -6.24 13.95
C ALA A 12 -9.04 -5.06 13.96
N TRP A 13 -9.86 -4.91 12.92
CA TRP A 13 -10.85 -3.84 12.81
C TRP A 13 -12.13 -4.11 13.60
N THR A 14 -12.45 -5.37 13.89
CA THR A 14 -13.63 -5.73 14.69
C THR A 14 -13.36 -5.64 16.19
N LEU A 15 -12.10 -5.61 16.61
CA LEU A 15 -11.72 -5.46 18.02
C LEU A 15 -12.14 -4.10 18.60
N LYS A 16 -12.79 -4.16 19.77
CA LYS A 16 -13.27 -3.00 20.52
C LYS A 16 -12.68 -3.00 21.93
N ASP A 17 -12.51 -1.81 22.49
CA ASP A 17 -12.07 -1.61 23.87
C ASP A 17 -13.21 -1.87 24.86
N ALA A 18 -12.92 -1.90 26.16
CA ALA A 18 -13.89 -2.04 27.25
C ALA A 18 -15.04 -1.01 27.18
N LYS A 19 -14.80 0.16 26.56
CA LYS A 19 -15.80 1.21 26.32
C LYS A 19 -16.54 1.07 24.97
N GLN A 20 -16.52 -0.10 24.34
CA GLN A 20 -17.13 -0.39 23.02
C GLN A 20 -16.62 0.49 21.86
N LYS A 21 -15.51 1.20 22.04
CA LYS A 21 -14.87 1.99 20.98
C LYS A 21 -13.94 1.10 20.14
N PRO A 22 -13.86 1.28 18.81
CA PRO A 22 -12.91 0.54 17.99
C PRO A 22 -11.48 0.77 18.50
N LEU A 23 -10.72 -0.32 18.72
CA LEU A 23 -9.32 -0.24 19.17
C LEU A 23 -8.44 0.43 18.10
N LEU A 24 -8.64 0.05 16.84
CA LEU A 24 -7.93 0.62 15.71
C LEU A 24 -8.69 1.80 15.11
N GLN A 25 -8.09 2.98 15.27
CA GLN A 25 -8.58 4.24 14.75
C GLN A 25 -7.65 4.77 13.64
N VAL A 26 -8.24 5.48 12.68
CA VAL A 26 -7.50 6.09 11.57
C VAL A 26 -6.53 7.14 12.11
N SER A 27 -5.23 6.92 11.92
CA SER A 27 -4.20 7.77 12.51
C SER A 27 -3.02 7.95 11.56
N PHE A 28 -2.30 9.05 11.74
CA PHE A 28 -1.01 9.24 11.10
C PHE A 28 0.06 8.35 11.74
N SER A 29 1.13 8.12 11.00
CA SER A 29 2.32 7.42 11.47
C SER A 29 3.27 8.40 12.16
N GLY A 30 3.81 7.99 13.31
CA GLY A 30 4.90 8.76 13.93
C GLY A 30 6.22 8.58 13.16
N ARG A 31 7.23 9.41 13.46
CA ARG A 31 8.54 9.39 12.77
C ARG A 31 9.21 8.00 12.72
N LYS A 32 9.21 7.26 13.84
CA LYS A 32 9.74 5.89 13.89
C LYS A 32 8.96 4.92 13.00
N GLN A 33 7.64 5.08 12.92
CA GLN A 33 6.79 4.24 12.08
C GLN A 33 7.03 4.50 10.59
N VAL A 34 7.24 5.76 10.21
CA VAL A 34 7.64 6.11 8.84
C VAL A 34 8.98 5.46 8.48
N LEU A 35 9.96 5.49 9.40
CA LEU A 35 11.23 4.79 9.17
C LEU A 35 11.04 3.28 8.96
N TYR A 36 10.19 2.63 9.76
CA TYR A 36 9.86 1.21 9.56
C TYR A 36 9.16 0.93 8.22
N GLN A 37 8.34 1.85 7.73
CA GLN A 37 7.70 1.73 6.41
C GLN A 37 8.74 1.78 5.30
N LEU A 38 9.65 2.75 5.36
CA LEU A 38 10.72 2.90 4.38
C LEU A 38 11.68 1.71 4.40
N ALA A 39 12.03 1.22 5.60
CA ALA A 39 12.88 0.03 5.76
C ALA A 39 12.20 -1.23 5.21
N PHE A 40 10.89 -1.41 5.50
CA PHE A 40 10.11 -2.53 4.97
C PHE A 40 10.02 -2.49 3.44
N PHE A 41 9.73 -1.32 2.88
CA PHE A 41 9.74 -1.09 1.45
C PHE A 41 11.11 -1.39 0.82
N ALA A 42 12.20 -0.84 1.37
CA ALA A 42 13.53 -1.02 0.82
C ALA A 42 13.99 -2.49 0.86
N GLY A 43 13.69 -3.19 1.97
CA GLY A 43 13.96 -4.62 2.09
C GLY A 43 13.19 -5.45 1.06
N LEU A 44 11.88 -5.23 0.94
CA LEU A 44 11.06 -5.92 -0.06
C LEU A 44 11.48 -5.58 -1.49
N TYR A 45 11.73 -4.31 -1.80
CA TYR A 45 12.18 -3.89 -3.12
C TYR A 45 13.47 -4.59 -3.52
N THR A 46 14.45 -4.63 -2.61
CA THR A 46 15.74 -5.29 -2.87
C THR A 46 15.55 -6.78 -3.14
N ILE A 47 14.78 -7.47 -2.30
CA ILE A 47 14.52 -8.91 -2.47
C ILE A 47 13.79 -9.16 -3.80
N LEU A 48 12.71 -8.42 -4.07
CA LEU A 48 11.93 -8.58 -5.30
C LEU A 48 12.75 -8.26 -6.55
N PHE A 49 13.55 -7.20 -6.51
CA PHE A 49 14.42 -6.82 -7.62
C PHE A 49 15.42 -7.93 -7.95
N LEU A 50 16.08 -8.51 -6.94
CA LEU A 50 17.05 -9.60 -7.15
C LEU A 50 16.37 -10.86 -7.71
N VAL A 51 15.21 -11.23 -7.14
CA VAL A 51 14.42 -12.38 -7.61
C VAL A 51 13.95 -12.17 -9.04
N LEU A 52 13.38 -11.01 -9.36
CA LEU A 52 12.87 -10.69 -10.69
C LEU A 52 13.98 -10.57 -11.72
N SER A 53 15.13 -10.01 -11.36
CA SER A 53 16.31 -9.95 -12.23
C SER A 53 16.80 -11.36 -12.59
N TYR A 54 16.83 -12.27 -11.62
CA TYR A 54 17.17 -13.66 -11.87
C TYR A 54 16.13 -14.34 -12.81
N LEU A 55 14.84 -14.13 -12.55
CA LEU A 55 13.76 -14.72 -13.35
C LEU A 55 13.68 -14.18 -14.78
N GLU A 56 13.99 -12.89 -14.98
CA GLU A 56 14.06 -12.27 -16.32
C GLU A 56 15.03 -13.03 -17.22
N HIS A 57 16.22 -13.34 -16.71
CA HIS A 57 17.27 -14.03 -17.45
C HIS A 57 16.99 -15.52 -17.64
N ALA A 58 16.23 -16.13 -16.73
CA ALA A 58 16.00 -17.56 -16.73
C ALA A 58 14.78 -18.00 -17.55
N PHE A 59 13.62 -17.36 -17.34
CA PHE A 59 12.34 -17.88 -17.84
C PHE A 59 11.33 -16.83 -18.32
N TYR A 60 11.48 -15.54 -18.01
CA TYR A 60 10.45 -14.54 -18.33
C TYR A 60 11.01 -13.20 -18.81
N PRO A 61 11.32 -13.07 -20.12
CA PRO A 61 11.93 -11.86 -20.69
C PRO A 61 11.04 -10.61 -20.64
N GLY A 62 9.73 -10.75 -20.37
CA GLY A 62 8.78 -9.64 -20.27
C GLY A 62 8.69 -8.98 -18.89
N VAL A 63 9.50 -9.42 -17.92
CA VAL A 63 9.61 -8.74 -16.62
C VAL A 63 10.48 -7.51 -16.80
N ILE A 64 10.10 -6.40 -16.15
CA ILE A 64 10.91 -5.20 -16.03
C ILE A 64 11.29 -5.10 -14.55
N PRO A 65 12.40 -5.73 -14.11
CA PRO A 65 12.58 -6.06 -12.68
C PRO A 65 12.48 -4.88 -11.74
N TRP A 66 13.07 -3.73 -12.12
CA TRP A 66 13.03 -2.53 -11.29
C TRP A 66 11.60 -1.97 -11.14
N ALA A 67 10.81 -1.98 -12.21
CA ALA A 67 9.46 -1.42 -12.22
C ALA A 67 8.46 -2.37 -11.54
N ASP A 68 8.54 -3.67 -11.85
CA ASP A 68 7.72 -4.71 -11.22
C ASP A 68 8.02 -4.85 -9.72
N ALA A 69 9.30 -4.76 -9.31
CA ALA A 69 9.69 -4.75 -7.91
C ALA A 69 9.20 -3.50 -7.18
N PHE A 70 9.30 -2.32 -7.81
CA PHE A 70 8.81 -1.07 -7.23
C PHE A 70 7.31 -1.14 -6.98
N ALA A 71 6.51 -1.41 -8.02
CA ALA A 71 5.05 -1.47 -7.92
C ALA A 71 4.59 -2.51 -6.89
N SER A 72 5.26 -3.67 -6.83
CA SER A 72 4.96 -4.73 -5.86
C SER A 72 5.33 -4.31 -4.42
N ALA A 73 6.53 -3.77 -4.21
CA ALA A 73 6.99 -3.37 -2.88
C ALA A 73 6.15 -2.22 -2.31
N THR A 74 5.77 -1.22 -3.14
CA THR A 74 4.85 -0.16 -2.71
C THR A 74 3.48 -0.73 -2.35
N ALA A 75 2.95 -1.68 -3.12
CA ALA A 75 1.62 -2.26 -2.88
C ALA A 75 1.57 -3.09 -1.59
N PHE A 76 2.61 -3.90 -1.33
CA PHE A 76 2.73 -4.65 -0.08
C PHE A 76 2.82 -3.71 1.13
N THR A 77 3.61 -2.65 1.01
CA THR A 77 3.73 -1.63 2.05
C THR A 77 2.38 -0.94 2.28
N ALA A 78 1.68 -0.55 1.20
CA ALA A 78 0.36 0.07 1.28
C ALA A 78 -0.66 -0.82 2.01
N MET A 79 -0.71 -2.10 1.65
CA MET A 79 -1.64 -3.08 2.21
C MET A 79 -1.42 -3.29 3.71
N TRP A 80 -0.16 -3.42 4.14
CA TRP A 80 0.17 -3.57 5.56
C TRP A 80 -0.31 -2.36 6.39
N LEU A 81 -0.09 -1.15 5.87
CA LEU A 81 -0.49 0.07 6.55
C LEU A 81 -2.00 0.24 6.57
N MET A 82 -2.68 -0.18 5.51
CA MET A 82 -4.13 -0.16 5.39
C MET A 82 -4.76 -1.05 6.46
N ALA A 83 -4.27 -2.29 6.61
CA ALA A 83 -4.71 -3.20 7.66
C ALA A 83 -4.56 -2.59 9.07
N ARG A 84 -3.57 -1.71 9.25
CA ARG A 84 -3.31 -0.97 10.50
C ARG A 84 -3.98 0.40 10.60
N LYS A 85 -4.89 0.74 9.68
CA LYS A 85 -5.59 2.04 9.60
C LYS A 85 -4.65 3.27 9.62
N LYS A 86 -3.51 3.17 8.94
CA LYS A 86 -2.58 4.30 8.75
C LYS A 86 -2.90 5.11 7.51
N VAL A 87 -2.96 6.43 7.65
CA VAL A 87 -3.24 7.36 6.54
C VAL A 87 -2.21 7.21 5.43
N GLU A 88 -0.96 6.92 5.78
CA GLU A 88 0.14 6.79 4.82
C GLU A 88 -0.04 5.63 3.85
N SER A 89 -0.90 4.65 4.15
CA SER A 89 -1.29 3.59 3.19
C SER A 89 -1.73 4.16 1.85
N TRP A 90 -2.44 5.29 1.85
CA TRP A 90 -2.92 5.91 0.62
C TRP A 90 -1.81 6.55 -0.21
N TYR A 91 -0.75 7.09 0.41
CA TYR A 91 0.41 7.57 -0.34
C TYR A 91 1.11 6.42 -1.05
N TRP A 92 1.24 5.27 -0.39
CA TRP A 92 1.81 4.06 -0.99
C TRP A 92 0.91 3.46 -2.09
N TRP A 93 -0.42 3.51 -1.94
CA TRP A 93 -1.34 3.13 -3.01
C TRP A 93 -1.24 4.06 -4.22
N ILE A 94 -1.14 5.37 -4.01
CA ILE A 94 -0.92 6.34 -5.08
C ILE A 94 0.39 6.03 -5.82
N ALA A 95 1.49 5.81 -5.10
CA ALA A 95 2.78 5.44 -5.70
C ALA A 95 2.68 4.15 -6.52
N THR A 96 2.00 3.13 -5.99
CA THR A 96 1.72 1.87 -6.70
C THR A 96 0.97 2.13 -8.00
N ASN A 97 -0.14 2.87 -7.95
CA ASN A 97 -0.98 3.10 -9.12
C ASN A 97 -0.23 3.93 -10.19
N ILE A 98 0.51 4.97 -9.79
CA ILE A 98 1.31 5.79 -10.71
C ILE A 98 2.39 4.96 -11.41
N ALA A 99 3.05 4.05 -10.69
CA ALA A 99 4.05 3.16 -11.30
C ALA A 99 3.42 2.10 -12.20
N SER A 100 2.28 1.53 -11.79
CA SER A 100 1.58 0.48 -12.52
C SER A 100 1.00 0.94 -13.86
N ILE A 101 0.49 2.19 -13.95
CA ILE A 101 -0.12 2.69 -15.20
C ILE A 101 0.83 2.57 -16.41
N PRO A 102 2.00 3.23 -16.45
CA PRO A 102 2.92 3.13 -17.59
C PRO A 102 3.49 1.71 -17.73
N LEU A 103 3.74 1.02 -16.62
CA LEU A 103 4.26 -0.36 -16.63
C LEU A 103 3.36 -1.30 -17.41
N TYR A 104 2.05 -1.27 -17.17
CA TYR A 104 1.11 -2.14 -17.85
C TYR A 104 0.75 -1.67 -19.26
N LEU A 105 0.81 -0.37 -19.55
CA LEU A 105 0.66 0.14 -20.92
C LEU A 105 1.81 -0.32 -21.84
N VAL A 106 3.06 -0.32 -21.34
CA VAL A 106 4.23 -0.79 -22.10
C VAL A 106 4.21 -2.31 -22.29
N LYS A 107 3.54 -3.05 -21.40
CA LYS A 107 3.34 -4.50 -21.51
C LYS A 107 2.14 -4.90 -22.40
N ASP A 108 1.57 -3.97 -23.16
CA ASP A 108 0.35 -4.15 -23.95
C ASP A 108 -0.90 -4.58 -23.15
N LEU A 109 -0.87 -4.38 -21.82
CA LEU A 109 -1.96 -4.70 -20.89
C LEU A 109 -2.82 -3.45 -20.62
N GLN A 110 -3.43 -2.92 -21.68
CA GLN A 110 -4.15 -1.64 -21.65
C GLN A 110 -5.29 -1.62 -20.63
N LEU A 111 -6.10 -2.68 -20.60
CA LEU A 111 -7.21 -2.80 -19.64
C LEU A 111 -6.73 -2.68 -18.19
N THR A 112 -5.61 -3.34 -17.87
CA THR A 112 -4.99 -3.27 -16.55
C THR A 112 -4.46 -1.86 -16.26
N GLY A 113 -3.83 -1.21 -17.24
CA GLY A 113 -3.39 0.18 -17.12
C GLY A 113 -4.53 1.14 -16.76
N TYR A 114 -5.66 1.05 -17.48
CA TYR A 114 -6.86 1.87 -17.19
C TYR A 114 -7.48 1.55 -15.82
N TYR A 115 -7.49 0.27 -15.42
CA TYR A 115 -7.92 -0.13 -14.08
C TYR A 115 -7.10 0.58 -12.98
N TYR A 116 -5.77 0.67 -13.13
CA TYR A 116 -4.93 1.39 -12.18
C TYR A 116 -5.18 2.91 -12.17
N MET A 117 -5.62 3.51 -13.28
CA MET A 117 -6.07 4.92 -13.29
C MET A 117 -7.33 5.12 -12.43
N VAL A 118 -8.29 4.21 -12.53
CA VAL A 118 -9.49 4.25 -11.66
C VAL A 118 -9.10 4.07 -10.20
N LEU A 119 -8.21 3.11 -9.90
CA LEU A 119 -7.69 2.92 -8.54
C LEU A 119 -6.94 4.15 -8.02
N LEU A 120 -6.21 4.87 -8.88
CA LEU A 120 -5.52 6.10 -8.51
C LEU A 120 -6.50 7.16 -8.00
N VAL A 121 -7.59 7.38 -8.73
CA VAL A 121 -8.65 8.32 -8.33
C VAL A 121 -9.27 7.90 -6.99
N LEU A 122 -9.58 6.63 -6.82
CA LEU A 122 -10.11 6.10 -5.56
C LEU A 122 -9.11 6.25 -4.40
N ALA A 123 -7.82 6.06 -4.65
CA ALA A 123 -6.78 6.22 -3.64
C ALA A 123 -6.67 7.68 -3.17
N VAL A 124 -6.82 8.65 -4.08
CA VAL A 124 -6.87 10.08 -3.73
C VAL A 124 -8.09 10.38 -2.85
N PHE A 125 -9.28 9.88 -3.19
CA PHE A 125 -10.45 10.05 -2.33
C PHE A 125 -10.30 9.36 -0.97
N GLY A 126 -9.69 8.18 -0.94
CA GLY A 126 -9.33 7.47 0.28
C GLY A 126 -8.43 8.31 1.19
N LEU A 127 -7.38 8.91 0.63
CA LEU A 127 -6.47 9.80 1.33
C LEU A 127 -7.20 10.99 1.95
N LEU A 128 -8.04 11.69 1.17
CA LEU A 128 -8.80 12.85 1.64
C LEU A 128 -9.73 12.47 2.80
N SER A 129 -10.46 11.38 2.66
CA SER A 129 -11.38 10.86 3.68
C SER A 129 -10.66 10.48 4.98
N TRP A 130 -9.53 9.79 4.88
CA TRP A 130 -8.79 9.33 6.05
C TRP A 130 -8.02 10.45 6.75
N ARG A 131 -7.51 11.43 6.01
CA ARG A 131 -6.91 12.64 6.60
C ARG A 131 -7.94 13.40 7.45
N LYS A 132 -9.15 13.61 6.92
CA LYS A 132 -10.24 14.27 7.67
C LYS A 132 -10.58 13.51 8.96
N LYS A 133 -10.70 12.18 8.89
CA LYS A 133 -10.98 11.32 10.05
C LYS A 133 -9.86 11.35 11.10
N ALA A 134 -8.59 11.32 10.67
CA ALA A 134 -7.46 11.38 11.58
C ALA A 134 -7.38 12.74 12.31
N GLN A 135 -7.62 13.83 11.59
CA GLN A 135 -7.63 15.19 12.16
C GLN A 135 -8.76 15.39 13.17
N SER A 136 -9.98 14.94 12.86
CA SER A 136 -11.11 15.05 13.79
C SER A 136 -10.86 14.30 15.10
N GLN A 137 -10.14 13.18 15.06
CA GLN A 137 -9.80 12.41 16.25
C GLN A 137 -8.75 13.09 17.12
N ILE A 138 -7.79 13.80 16.52
CA ILE A 138 -6.81 14.61 17.26
C ILE A 138 -7.53 15.72 18.02
N LEU A 139 -8.43 16.44 17.35
CA LEU A 139 -9.22 17.52 17.96
C LEU A 139 -10.12 17.04 19.10
N SER A 140 -10.71 15.84 18.99
CA SER A 140 -11.55 15.28 20.08
C SER A 140 -10.78 14.85 21.33
N LYS A 141 -9.44 14.80 21.27
CA LYS A 141 -8.55 14.36 22.35
C LYS A 141 -7.78 15.51 23.00
N ALA A 142 -7.80 16.71 22.39
CA ALA A 142 -7.22 17.93 22.92
C ALA A 142 -8.24 18.64 23.81
#